data_AF-A0A552ZRK2-F1
#
_entry.id   AF-A0A552ZRK2-F1
#
_cell.length_a   1.000
_cell.length_b   1.000
_cell.length_c   1.000
_cell.angle_alpha   90.00
_cell.angle_beta   90.00
_cell.angle_gamma   90.00
#
_symmetry.space_group_name_H-M   'P 1'
#
loop_
_entity.id
_entity.type
_entity.pdbx_description
1 polymer ?
#
loop_
_entity_poly.entity_id
_entity_poly.type
_entity_poly.pdbx_seq_one_letter_code
_entity_poly.pdbx_strand_id
1 'polypeptide(L)'
;MTTTGYVLAGLLAVAIIVIGVRFLVAPAVAAAGYGVPTDADRPDVRAYLSVKGLRDISTGVIVIVLIAAHATHLVGWAMLAATIIPLGDAVIVLRSRGARSTAYGMHGGTAAVMLLTSALLIGS
;
A
#
# COMPACT_ATOMS: atom_id res chain seq x y z
N MET A 1 -9.43 14.96 15.80
CA MET A 1 -8.25 14.12 15.46
C MET A 1 -8.70 12.82 14.79
N THR A 2 -9.72 12.14 15.32
CA THR A 2 -10.31 10.91 14.76
C THR A 2 -10.80 11.05 13.32
N THR A 3 -11.54 12.12 12.99
CA THR A 3 -12.02 12.37 11.62
C THR A 3 -10.88 12.45 10.60
N THR A 4 -9.79 13.16 10.94
CA THR A 4 -8.59 13.24 10.11
C THR A 4 -7.95 11.87 9.92
N GLY A 5 -7.85 11.07 10.99
CA GLY A 5 -7.36 9.70 10.91
C GLY A 5 -8.19 8.82 9.97
N TYR A 6 -9.52 8.89 10.06
CA TYR A 6 -10.42 8.16 9.16
C TYR A 6 -10.29 8.60 7.71
N VAL A 7 -10.19 9.91 7.45
CA VAL A 7 -10.00 10.43 6.09
C VAL A 7 -8.68 9.94 5.51
N LEU A 8 -7.58 10.01 6.27
CA LEU A 8 -6.28 9.52 5.81
C LEU A 8 -6.29 8.02 5.56
N ALA A 9 -6.87 7.22 6.46
CA ALA A 9 -7.00 5.78 6.29
C ALA A 9 -7.83 5.42 5.06
N GLY A 10 -8.94 6.13 4.83
CA GLY A 10 -9.78 5.96 3.64
C GLY A 10 -9.05 6.30 2.34
N LEU A 11 -8.30 7.41 2.31
CA LEU A 11 -7.50 7.79 1.14
C LEU A 11 -6.40 6.76 0.85
N LEU A 12 -5.69 6.28 1.88
CA LEU A 12 -4.67 5.23 1.74
C LEU A 12 -5.28 3.92 1.24
N ALA A 13 -6.45 3.53 1.76
CA ALA A 13 -7.17 2.33 1.32
C ALA A 13 -7.60 2.41 -0.15
N VAL A 14 -8.15 3.56 -0.56
CA VAL A 14 -8.52 3.79 -1.97
C VAL A 14 -7.27 3.80 -2.87
N ALA A 15 -6.19 4.47 -2.44
CA ALA A 15 -4.96 4.54 -3.21
C ALA A 15 -4.35 3.14 -3.44
N ILE A 16 -4.28 2.28 -2.40
CA ILE A 16 -3.72 0.94 -2.56
C ILE A 16 -4.62 0.03 -3.41
N ILE A 17 -5.95 0.21 -3.36
CA ILE A 17 -6.88 -0.47 -4.29
C ILE A 17 -6.60 -0.05 -5.73
N VAL A 18 -6.44 1.25 -6.01
CA VAL A 18 -6.14 1.75 -7.36
C VAL A 18 -4.81 1.20 -7.86
N ILE A 19 -3.78 1.15 -7.01
CA ILE A 19 -2.49 0.54 -7.35
C ILE A 19 -2.67 -0.96 -7.64
N GLY A 20 -3.43 -1.67 -6.81
CA GLY A 20 -3.68 -3.09 -7.00
C GLY A 20 -4.44 -3.39 -8.30
N VAL A 21 -5.45 -2.59 -8.65
CA VAL A 21 -6.12 -2.66 -9.95
C VAL A 21 -5.15 -2.40 -11.09
N ARG A 22 -4.23 -1.43 -10.95
CA ARG A 22 -3.21 -1.14 -11.96
C ARG A 22 -2.29 -2.34 -12.21
N PHE A 23 -1.96 -3.13 -11.19
CA PHE A 23 -1.22 -4.39 -11.37
C PHE A 23 -1.98 -5.44 -12.17
N LEU A 24 -3.32 -5.38 -12.21
CA LEU A 24 -4.15 -6.29 -13.02
C LEU A 24 -4.32 -5.80 -14.47
N VAL A 25 -4.51 -4.50 -14.67
CA VAL A 25 -4.86 -3.93 -15.99
C VAL A 25 -3.68 -3.35 -16.76
N ALA A 26 -2.61 -2.94 -16.06
CA ALA A 26 -1.41 -2.34 -16.64
C ALA A 26 -0.13 -2.77 -15.88
N PRO A 27 0.17 -4.08 -15.82
CA PRO A 27 1.19 -4.66 -14.94
C PRO A 27 2.60 -4.11 -15.14
N ALA A 28 3.04 -3.91 -16.39
CA ALA A 28 4.36 -3.33 -16.69
C ALA A 28 4.52 -1.91 -16.11
N VAL A 29 3.47 -1.10 -16.26
CA VAL A 29 3.45 0.27 -15.75
C VAL A 29 3.40 0.28 -14.22
N ALA A 30 2.64 -0.62 -13.62
CA ALA A 30 2.58 -0.78 -12.17
C ALA A 30 3.93 -1.22 -11.59
N ALA A 31 4.61 -2.20 -12.20
CA ALA A 31 5.94 -2.67 -11.79
C ALA A 31 7.02 -1.58 -11.91
N ALA A 32 7.00 -0.81 -13.00
CA ALA A 32 7.88 0.34 -13.17
C ALA A 32 7.63 1.41 -12.10
N GLY A 33 6.35 1.73 -11.83
CA GLY A 33 5.96 2.66 -10.76
C GLY A 33 6.36 2.18 -9.37
N TYR A 34 6.24 0.88 -9.10
CA TYR A 34 6.69 0.25 -7.86
C TYR A 34 8.20 0.38 -7.65
N GLY A 35 8.98 0.51 -8.73
CA GLY A 35 10.44 0.67 -8.70
C GLY A 35 11.21 -0.59 -9.05
N VAL A 36 10.53 -1.64 -9.52
CA VAL A 36 11.15 -2.88 -10.02
C VAL A 36 10.53 -3.22 -11.37
N PRO A 37 10.99 -2.60 -12.47
CA PRO A 37 10.50 -2.92 -13.81
C PRO A 37 10.73 -4.40 -14.15
N THR A 38 9.75 -5.04 -14.77
CA THR A 38 9.82 -6.44 -15.21
C THR A 38 9.23 -6.61 -16.60
N ASP A 39 9.54 -7.73 -17.24
CA ASP A 39 8.86 -8.16 -18.46
C ASP A 39 7.50 -8.77 -18.09
N ALA A 40 6.44 -7.96 -18.15
CA ALA A 40 5.09 -8.36 -17.76
C ALA A 40 4.37 -9.23 -18.80
N ASP A 41 4.93 -9.40 -20.01
CA ASP A 41 4.33 -10.24 -21.05
C ASP A 41 4.57 -11.73 -20.76
N ARG A 42 5.66 -12.03 -20.03
CA ARG A 42 5.93 -13.36 -19.50
C ARG A 42 4.79 -13.87 -18.61
N PRO A 43 4.20 -15.05 -18.90
CA PRO A 43 3.04 -15.56 -18.16
C PRO A 43 3.27 -15.75 -16.66
N ASP A 44 4.45 -16.23 -16.28
CA ASP A 44 4.85 -16.44 -14.88
C ASP A 44 4.96 -15.11 -14.13
N VAL A 45 5.63 -14.12 -14.72
CA VAL A 45 5.76 -12.78 -14.14
C VAL A 45 4.38 -12.13 -13.99
N ARG A 46 3.55 -12.19 -15.04
CA ARG A 46 2.19 -11.64 -15.00
C ARG A 46 1.35 -12.26 -13.87
N ALA A 47 1.45 -13.57 -13.66
CA ALA A 47 0.74 -14.24 -12.57
C ALA A 47 1.15 -13.69 -11.19
N TYR A 48 2.45 -13.52 -10.94
CA TYR A 48 2.93 -12.94 -9.67
C TYR A 48 2.54 -11.46 -9.51
N LEU A 49 2.53 -10.68 -10.59
CA LEU A 49 2.05 -9.29 -10.56
C LEU A 49 0.54 -9.24 -10.25
N SER A 50 -0.25 -10.17 -10.78
CA SER A 50 -1.67 -10.30 -10.42
C SER A 50 -1.87 -10.68 -8.96
N VAL A 51 -1.05 -11.58 -8.41
CA VAL A 51 -1.07 -11.92 -6.96
C VAL A 51 -0.79 -10.69 -6.12
N LYS A 52 0.20 -9.86 -6.49
CA LYS A 52 0.45 -8.58 -5.81
C LYS A 52 -0.75 -7.65 -5.90
N GLY A 53 -1.30 -7.47 -7.11
CA GLY A 53 -2.45 -6.61 -7.33
C GLY A 53 -3.67 -7.00 -6.47
N LEU A 54 -3.97 -8.30 -6.40
CA LEU A 54 -5.06 -8.82 -5.58
C LEU A 54 -4.81 -8.59 -4.08
N ARG A 55 -3.57 -8.73 -3.61
CA ARG A 55 -3.22 -8.44 -2.20
C ARG A 55 -3.40 -6.97 -1.88
N ASP A 56 -2.96 -6.07 -2.76
CA ASP A 56 -3.10 -4.62 -2.59
C ASP A 56 -4.58 -4.20 -2.56
N ILE A 57 -5.43 -4.77 -3.44
CA ILE A 57 -6.89 -4.58 -3.38
C ILE A 57 -7.46 -5.09 -2.06
N SER A 58 -7.09 -6.31 -1.67
CA SER A 58 -7.65 -6.97 -0.48
C SER A 58 -7.33 -6.22 0.80
N THR A 59 -6.09 -5.73 0.95
CA THR A 59 -5.69 -4.96 2.14
C THR A 59 -6.44 -3.63 2.22
N GLY A 60 -6.63 -2.93 1.11
CA GLY A 60 -7.47 -1.72 1.08
C GLY A 60 -8.93 -1.99 1.42
N VAL A 61 -9.53 -3.07 0.90
CA VAL A 61 -10.91 -3.46 1.22
C VAL A 61 -11.06 -3.78 2.72
N ILE A 62 -10.09 -4.50 3.32
CA ILE A 62 -10.10 -4.77 4.76
C ILE A 62 -10.16 -3.47 5.56
N VAL A 63 -9.34 -2.47 5.20
CA VAL A 63 -9.36 -1.16 5.88
C VAL A 63 -10.71 -0.47 5.72
N ILE A 64 -11.30 -0.47 4.51
CA ILE A 64 -12.63 0.11 4.27
C ILE A 64 -13.71 -0.55 5.14
N VAL A 65 -13.68 -1.88 5.27
CA VAL A 65 -14.63 -2.62 6.12
C VAL A 65 -14.48 -2.21 7.59
N LEU A 66 -13.25 -2.08 8.09
CA LEU A 66 -13.00 -1.62 9.46
C LEU A 66 -13.47 -0.18 9.69
N ILE A 67 -13.32 0.68 8.68
CA ILE A 67 -13.82 2.05 8.71
C ILE A 67 -15.36 2.07 8.76
N ALA A 68 -16.02 1.29 7.90
CA ALA A 68 -17.48 1.18 7.87
C ALA A 68 -18.06 0.58 9.17
N ALA A 69 -17.30 -0.27 9.85
CA ALA A 69 -17.64 -0.81 11.16
C ALA A 69 -17.42 0.19 12.31
N HIS A 70 -16.90 1.39 12.03
CA HIS A 70 -16.55 2.41 13.03
C HIS A 70 -15.60 1.91 14.14
N ALA A 71 -14.76 0.92 13.84
CA ALA A 71 -13.85 0.29 14.79
C ALA A 71 -12.53 1.07 14.90
N THR A 72 -12.57 2.31 15.41
CA THR A 72 -11.48 3.29 15.36
C THR A 72 -10.10 2.73 15.72
N HIS A 73 -9.95 2.13 16.91
CA HIS A 73 -8.66 1.57 17.33
C HIS A 73 -8.23 0.39 16.46
N LEU A 74 -9.16 -0.44 15.97
CA LEU A 74 -8.82 -1.55 15.07
C LEU A 74 -8.35 -1.05 13.72
N VAL A 75 -8.95 0.03 13.18
CA VAL A 75 -8.41 0.69 11.97
C VAL A 75 -6.98 1.17 12.24
N GLY A 76 -6.74 1.84 13.37
CA GLY A 76 -5.41 2.31 13.76
C GLY A 76 -4.38 1.19 13.87
N TRP A 77 -4.69 0.10 14.56
CA TRP A 77 -3.80 -1.05 14.68
C TRP A 77 -3.60 -1.80 13.36
N ALA A 78 -4.65 -1.92 12.54
CA ALA A 78 -4.54 -2.51 11.21
C ALA A 78 -3.63 -1.68 10.29
N MET A 79 -3.74 -0.35 10.33
CA MET A 79 -2.84 0.56 9.58
C MET A 79 -1.39 0.44 10.07
N LEU A 80 -1.18 0.32 11.39
CA LEU A 80 0.16 0.13 11.94
C LEU A 80 0.77 -1.19 11.46
N ALA A 81 0.03 -2.29 11.55
CA ALA A 81 0.47 -3.59 11.05
C ALA A 81 0.74 -3.55 9.53
N ALA A 82 -0.15 -2.93 8.76
CA ALA A 82 0.00 -2.80 7.31
C ALA A 82 1.18 -1.92 6.89
N THR A 83 1.71 -1.07 7.77
CA THR A 83 2.93 -0.26 7.51
C THR A 83 4.15 -1.13 7.21
N ILE A 84 4.15 -2.39 7.64
CA ILE A 84 5.18 -3.38 7.25
C ILE A 84 5.29 -3.50 5.72
N ILE A 85 4.19 -3.34 4.99
CA ILE A 85 4.15 -3.46 3.52
C ILE A 85 5.04 -2.40 2.86
N PRO A 86 4.78 -1.07 2.98
CA PRO A 86 5.63 -0.08 2.33
C PRO A 86 7.07 -0.07 2.86
N LEU A 87 7.32 -0.44 4.13
CA LEU A 87 8.69 -0.63 4.62
C LEU A 87 9.41 -1.78 3.90
N GLY A 88 8.73 -2.92 3.75
CA GLY A 88 9.21 -4.06 2.99
C GLY A 88 9.43 -3.70 1.52
N ASP A 89 8.50 -2.97 0.90
CA ASP A 89 8.57 -2.54 -0.48
C ASP A 89 9.79 -1.63 -0.73
N ALA A 90 10.05 -0.68 0.18
CA ALA A 90 11.25 0.16 0.13
C ALA A 90 12.54 -0.69 0.13
N VAL A 91 12.61 -1.70 1.02
CA VAL A 91 13.75 -2.62 1.10
C VAL A 91 13.88 -3.45 -0.19
N ILE A 92 12.77 -3.95 -0.73
CA ILE A 92 12.75 -4.72 -1.99
C ILE A 92 13.27 -3.87 -3.15
N VAL A 93 12.83 -2.63 -3.29
CA VAL A 93 13.29 -1.70 -4.33
C VAL A 93 14.80 -1.48 -4.20
N LEU A 94 15.29 -1.18 -3.00
CA LEU A 94 16.72 -0.94 -2.77
C LEU A 94 17.57 -2.18 -3.08
N ARG A 95 17.13 -3.37 -2.65
CA ARG A 95 17.82 -4.64 -2.93
C ARG A 95 17.80 -5.01 -4.41
N SER A 96 16.76 -4.61 -5.11
CA SER A 96 16.60 -4.80 -6.55
C SER A 96 17.30 -3.72 -7.39
N ARG A 97 18.09 -2.84 -6.76
CA ARG A 97 18.78 -1.70 -7.40
C ARG A 97 17.85 -0.71 -8.09
N GLY A 98 16.59 -0.65 -7.65
CA GLY A 98 15.64 0.36 -8.08
C GLY A 98 15.99 1.76 -7.58
N ALA A 99 15.27 2.77 -8.08
CA ALA A 99 15.56 4.16 -7.76
C ALA A 99 15.35 4.46 -6.26
N ARG A 100 16.37 5.07 -5.63
CA ARG A 100 16.30 5.50 -4.21
C ARG A 100 15.19 6.52 -3.98
N SER A 101 14.91 7.37 -4.96
CA SER A 101 13.78 8.32 -4.92
C SER A 101 12.44 7.59 -4.78
N THR A 102 12.24 6.48 -5.49
CA THR A 102 11.03 5.66 -5.36
C THR A 102 10.98 4.97 -3.99
N ALA A 103 12.10 4.37 -3.55
CA ALA A 103 12.18 3.69 -2.26
C ALA A 103 11.90 4.62 -1.07
N TYR A 104 12.55 5.78 -1.00
CA TYR A 104 12.39 6.69 0.14
C TYR A 104 11.20 7.63 -0.03
N GLY A 105 10.97 8.13 -1.24
CA GLY A 105 9.89 9.08 -1.52
C GLY A 105 8.53 8.42 -1.51
N MET A 106 8.32 7.39 -2.35
CA MET A 106 7.00 6.75 -2.44
C MET A 106 6.76 5.78 -1.29
N HIS A 107 7.63 4.79 -1.11
CA HIS A 107 7.41 3.75 -0.09
C HIS A 107 7.67 4.29 1.31
N GLY A 108 8.82 4.93 1.55
CA GLY A 108 9.12 5.58 2.83
C GLY A 108 8.11 6.68 3.21
N GLY A 109 7.71 7.52 2.25
CA GLY A 109 6.67 8.53 2.46
C GLY A 109 5.32 7.92 2.82
N THR A 110 4.89 6.87 2.11
CA THR A 110 3.65 6.14 2.44
C THR A 110 3.72 5.55 3.84
N ALA A 111 4.82 4.92 4.22
CA ALA A 111 5.02 4.37 5.56
C ALA A 111 4.91 5.48 6.63
N ALA A 112 5.52 6.64 6.42
CA ALA A 112 5.42 7.76 7.36
C ALA A 112 3.96 8.25 7.53
N VAL A 113 3.21 8.38 6.43
CA VAL A 113 1.79 8.77 6.49
C VAL A 113 0.95 7.70 7.17
N MET A 114 1.23 6.41 6.95
CA MET A 114 0.54 5.31 7.65
C MET A 114 0.82 5.31 9.16
N LEU A 115 2.06 5.56 9.58
CA LEU A 115 2.40 5.70 11.01
C LEU A 115 1.68 6.88 11.66
N LEU A 116 1.65 8.03 10.98
CA LEU A 116 0.90 9.20 11.46
C LEU A 116 -0.60 8.89 11.58
N THR A 117 -1.19 8.28 10.55
CA THR A 117 -2.60 7.86 10.54
C THR A 117 -2.90 6.92 11.70
N SER A 118 -2.01 5.95 11.94
CA SER A 118 -2.14 4.99 13.03
C SER A 118 -2.08 5.67 14.40
N ALA A 119 -1.13 6.58 14.61
CA ALA A 119 -1.02 7.34 15.86
C ALA A 119 -2.26 8.20 16.13
N LEU A 120 -2.81 8.84 15.09
CA LEU A 120 -4.03 9.66 15.20
C LEU A 120 -5.27 8.84 15.58
N LEU A 121 -5.38 7.59 15.10
CA LEU A 121 -6.53 6.71 15.37
C LEU A 121 -6.39 5.92 16.68
N ILE A 122 -5.17 5.52 17.05
CA ILE A 122 -4.92 4.80 18.31
C ILE A 122 -5.00 5.76 19.50
N GLY A 123 -4.55 7.00 19.34
CA GLY A 123 -4.54 8.01 20.41
C GLY A 123 -5.82 8.84 20.53
N SER A 124 -6.87 8.52 19.77
CA SER A 124 -8.14 9.27 19.77
C SER A 124 -9.26 8.61 20.55
#